data_AF-A0A1R0GRX4-F1
#
_entry.id   AF-A0A1R0GRX4-F1
#
_cell.length_a   1.000
_cell.length_b   1.000
_cell.length_c   1.000
_cell.angle_alpha   90.00
_cell.angle_beta   90.00
_cell.angle_gamma   90.00
#
_symmetry.space_group_name_H-M   'P 1'
#
loop_
_entity.id
_entity.type
_entity.pdbx_description
1 polymer ?
#
loop_
_entity_poly.entity_id
_entity_poly.type
_entity_poly.pdbx_seq_one_letter_code
_entity_poly.pdbx_strand_id
1 'polypeptide(L)'
;MSIDSDTGTCTVISATHYLPLCATATSFSHPLVWVLSPRSGHAAIYAGIRSLGNQNAPHPSSSSSSSSPSATSSTPRPSSSPSSPSPNSPSLTTITIGCLVTYIDVEGQPKPTSSLSELNQTCLRQALWDYGKYVPIFIDETTEKNYYNGYCKQGLLFHHLALSIYTISLYLFDTVLN
;
A
#
# COMPACT_ATOMS: atom_id res chain seq x y z
N MET A 1 -9.96 -5.62 -15.46
CA MET A 1 -11.10 -4.81 -15.01
C MET A 1 -12.34 -5.61 -15.33
N SER A 2 -13.01 -6.15 -14.32
CA SER A 2 -14.27 -6.88 -14.52
C SER A 2 -15.40 -5.96 -14.05
N ILE A 3 -16.36 -5.75 -14.94
CA ILE A 3 -17.56 -4.98 -14.65
C ILE A 3 -18.63 -6.02 -14.37
N ASP A 4 -19.19 -5.96 -13.16
CA ASP A 4 -20.36 -6.74 -12.85
C ASP A 4 -21.58 -6.03 -13.44
N SER A 5 -22.11 -6.61 -14.52
CA SER A 5 -23.25 -6.08 -15.27
C SER A 5 -24.50 -5.90 -14.42
N ASP A 6 -24.63 -6.67 -13.33
CA ASP A 6 -25.83 -6.68 -12.49
C ASP A 6 -25.81 -5.60 -11.42
N THR A 7 -24.62 -5.20 -10.94
CA THR A 7 -24.46 -4.17 -9.90
C THR A 7 -23.97 -2.83 -10.43
N GLY A 8 -23.49 -2.77 -11.68
CA GLY A 8 -22.82 -1.58 -12.23
C GLY A 8 -21.54 -1.25 -11.48
N THR A 9 -21.00 -2.20 -10.71
CA THR A 9 -19.77 -2.02 -9.95
C THR A 9 -18.58 -2.48 -10.79
N CYS A 10 -17.52 -1.69 -10.76
CA CYS A 10 -16.24 -2.10 -11.33
C CYS A 10 -15.33 -2.53 -10.19
N THR A 11 -14.79 -3.75 -10.25
CA THR A 11 -13.81 -4.21 -9.27
C THR A 11 -12.39 -4.14 -9.84
N VAL A 12 -11.50 -3.48 -9.10
CA VAL A 12 -10.06 -3.43 -9.35
C VAL A 12 -9.35 -4.25 -8.29
N ILE A 13 -8.54 -5.22 -8.71
CA ILE A 13 -7.68 -5.99 -7.81
C ILE A 13 -6.27 -5.42 -7.93
N SER A 14 -5.75 -4.89 -6.84
CA SER A 14 -4.37 -4.41 -6.73
C SER A 14 -3.54 -5.42 -5.94
N ALA A 15 -2.47 -5.93 -6.52
CA ALA A 15 -1.52 -6.80 -5.83
C ALA A 15 -0.25 -6.00 -5.49
N THR A 16 0.15 -6.04 -4.23
CA THR A 16 1.32 -5.34 -3.70
C THR A 16 2.20 -6.32 -2.93
N HIS A 17 3.51 -6.06 -2.88
CA HIS A 17 4.41 -6.93 -2.12
C HIS A 17 4.03 -6.93 -0.63
N TYR A 18 3.75 -5.76 -0.08
CA TYR A 18 3.26 -5.59 1.28
C TYR A 18 2.00 -4.74 1.33
N LEU A 19 1.09 -5.07 2.23
CA LEU A 19 -0.08 -4.23 2.49
C LEU A 19 0.33 -2.83 2.98
N PRO A 20 -0.45 -1.78 2.64
CA PRO A 20 -0.20 -0.40 3.07
C PRO A 20 -0.58 -0.14 4.53
N LEU A 21 -0.64 -1.20 5.35
CA LEU A 21 -1.13 -1.15 6.72
C LEU A 21 -0.17 -1.87 7.67
N CYS A 22 -0.18 -1.41 8.91
CA CYS A 22 0.37 -2.09 10.07
C CYS A 22 -0.80 -2.54 10.95
N ALA A 23 -0.69 -3.76 11.50
CA ALA A 23 -1.66 -4.29 12.44
C ALA A 23 -1.08 -4.26 13.85
N THR A 24 -1.84 -3.73 14.81
CA THR A 24 -1.48 -3.67 16.23
C THR A 24 -2.55 -4.37 17.05
N ALA A 25 -2.16 -5.36 17.85
CA ALA A 25 -3.04 -6.01 18.80
C ALA A 25 -3.22 -5.11 20.04
N THR A 26 -4.46 -4.95 20.50
CA THR A 26 -4.79 -4.02 21.59
C THR A 26 -5.33 -4.68 22.85
N SER A 27 -5.61 -5.98 22.80
CA SER A 27 -6.16 -6.73 23.93
C SER A 27 -5.44 -8.04 24.12
N PHE A 28 -5.17 -8.40 25.37
CA PHE A 28 -4.65 -9.71 25.77
C PHE A 28 -5.71 -10.83 25.66
N SER A 29 -6.99 -10.46 25.44
CA SER A 29 -8.08 -11.41 25.24
C SER A 29 -7.95 -12.13 23.90
N HIS A 30 -8.45 -13.37 23.83
CA HIS A 30 -8.60 -14.12 22.59
C HIS A 30 -10.08 -14.15 22.18
N PRO A 31 -10.43 -13.84 20.91
CA PRO A 31 -9.52 -13.40 19.85
C PRO A 31 -8.97 -11.99 20.07
N LEU A 32 -7.81 -11.70 19.48
CA LEU A 32 -7.16 -10.39 19.55
C LEU A 32 -8.02 -9.33 18.85
N VAL A 33 -8.02 -8.12 19.43
CA VAL A 33 -8.65 -6.92 18.84
C VAL A 33 -7.58 -6.11 18.12
N TRP A 34 -7.88 -5.71 16.88
CA TRP A 34 -6.92 -5.11 15.97
C TRP A 34 -7.15 -3.62 15.78
N VAL A 35 -6.09 -2.84 15.87
CA VAL A 35 -6.02 -1.47 15.35
C VAL A 35 -5.14 -1.49 14.11
N LEU A 36 -5.67 -0.94 13.02
CA LEU A 36 -5.00 -0.84 11.73
C LEU A 36 -4.55 0.60 11.52
N SER A 37 -3.29 0.78 11.16
CA SER A 37 -2.72 2.10 10.86
C SER A 37 -2.00 2.09 9.52
N PRO A 38 -1.87 3.24 8.82
CA PRO A 38 -1.06 3.32 7.62
C PRO A 38 0.38 2.90 7.87
N ARG A 39 0.95 2.12 6.95
CA ARG A 39 2.38 1.81 6.94
C ARG A 39 3.17 3.01 6.41
N SER A 40 4.30 3.32 7.05
CA SER A 40 5.24 4.35 6.59
C SER A 40 6.04 3.88 5.37
N GLY A 41 6.34 4.81 4.45
CA GLY A 41 7.06 4.52 3.19
C GLY A 41 6.10 4.22 2.03
N HIS A 42 6.58 4.36 0.79
CA HIS A 42 5.81 4.13 -0.44
C HIS A 42 4.48 4.91 -0.56
N ALA A 43 4.42 6.10 0.07
CA ALA A 43 3.21 6.93 0.14
C ALA A 43 2.60 7.25 -1.24
N ALA A 44 3.43 7.39 -2.28
CA ALA A 44 2.97 7.64 -3.65
C ALA A 44 2.17 6.46 -4.22
N ILE A 45 2.66 5.22 -4.05
CA ILE A 45 1.95 4.01 -4.49
C ILE A 45 0.63 3.88 -3.72
N TYR A 46 0.67 4.08 -2.41
CA TYR A 46 -0.52 3.98 -1.57
C TYR A 46 -1.54 5.08 -1.87
N ALA A 47 -1.08 6.28 -2.20
CA ALA A 47 -1.95 7.36 -2.68
C ALA A 47 -2.60 6.99 -4.02
N GLY A 48 -1.86 6.40 -4.95
CA GLY A 48 -2.41 5.90 -6.22
C GLY A 48 -3.45 4.80 -6.04
N ILE A 49 -3.20 3.82 -5.18
CA ILE A 49 -4.20 2.78 -4.87
C ILE A 49 -5.45 3.40 -4.24
N ARG A 50 -5.28 4.34 -3.30
CA ARG A 50 -6.41 5.05 -2.70
C ARG A 50 -7.18 5.90 -3.69
N SER A 51 -6.53 6.55 -4.65
CA SER A 51 -7.23 7.35 -5.67
C SER A 51 -8.07 6.49 -6.62
N LEU A 52 -7.75 5.19 -6.75
CA LEU A 52 -8.60 4.24 -7.44
C LEU A 52 -9.82 3.84 -6.61
N GLY A 53 -9.72 3.80 -5.28
CA GLY A 53 -10.86 3.48 -4.41
C GLY A 53 -11.75 4.69 -4.06
N ASN A 54 -11.16 5.89 -3.97
CA ASN A 54 -11.87 7.10 -3.55
C ASN A 54 -12.36 7.91 -4.75
N GLN A 55 -13.60 7.64 -5.16
CA GLN A 55 -14.46 8.72 -5.66
C GLN A 55 -15.41 9.26 -4.59
N ASN A 56 -15.43 8.72 -3.35
CA ASN A 56 -16.42 9.13 -2.32
C ASN A 56 -16.00 9.08 -0.83
N ALA A 57 -14.74 8.82 -0.42
CA ALA A 57 -14.42 8.77 1.01
C ALA A 57 -13.86 10.11 1.58
N PRO A 58 -14.17 10.48 2.84
CA PRO A 58 -13.76 11.75 3.43
C PRO A 58 -12.25 11.83 3.65
N HIS A 59 -11.68 12.99 3.33
CA HIS A 59 -10.30 13.36 3.65
C HIS A 59 -10.04 13.28 5.17
N PRO A 60 -9.02 12.54 5.65
CA PRO A 60 -8.43 12.85 6.94
C PRO A 60 -7.66 14.17 6.77
N SER A 61 -8.23 15.25 7.27
CA SER A 61 -7.58 16.54 7.38
C SER A 61 -6.29 16.38 8.19
N SER A 62 -5.15 16.57 7.53
CA SER A 62 -3.87 16.80 8.19
C SER A 62 -3.97 18.10 8.98
N SER A 63 -4.22 18.03 10.28
CA SER A 63 -4.04 19.16 11.19
C SER A 63 -2.55 19.35 11.44
N SER A 64 -1.88 20.07 10.53
CA SER A 64 -0.58 20.67 10.81
C SER A 64 -0.81 21.97 11.58
N SER A 65 -0.58 21.91 12.90
CA SER A 65 -0.39 23.10 13.72
C SER A 65 0.95 23.74 13.36
N SER A 66 0.92 24.81 12.58
CA SER A 66 2.02 25.77 12.50
C SER A 66 1.44 27.18 12.55
N SER A 67 1.88 27.88 13.60
CA SER A 67 1.57 29.25 13.97
C SER A 67 1.86 30.24 12.83
N SER A 68 0.96 31.20 12.64
CA SER A 68 1.12 32.39 11.80
C SER A 68 2.31 33.27 12.25
N PRO A 69 2.82 34.16 11.37
CA PRO A 69 2.25 35.50 11.34
C PRO A 69 1.98 36.06 9.93
N SER A 70 1.16 37.11 9.95
CA SER A 70 0.47 37.80 8.87
C SER A 70 1.35 38.56 7.87
N ALA A 71 0.95 38.55 6.59
CA ALA A 71 1.05 39.72 5.71
C ALA A 71 0.04 39.61 4.54
N THR A 72 -0.68 40.71 4.34
CA THR A 72 -1.74 41.00 3.36
C THR A 72 -1.25 41.07 1.91
N SER A 73 -1.98 40.46 0.96
CA SER A 73 -2.35 41.10 -0.32
C SER A 73 -3.32 40.25 -1.13
N SER A 74 -4.37 40.90 -1.62
CA SER A 74 -5.56 40.41 -2.31
C SER A 74 -5.35 39.96 -3.75
N THR A 75 -5.81 38.74 -4.09
CA THR A 75 -6.14 38.30 -5.45
C THR A 75 -7.39 37.40 -5.42
N PRO A 76 -8.52 37.75 -6.06
CA PRO A 76 -9.66 36.85 -6.17
C PRO A 76 -9.37 35.80 -7.26
N ARG A 77 -9.20 34.53 -6.85
CA ARG A 77 -9.07 33.38 -7.75
C ARG A 77 -10.47 32.84 -8.08
N PRO A 78 -10.77 32.47 -9.33
CA PRO A 78 -12.10 31.98 -9.70
C PRO A 78 -12.45 30.73 -8.91
N SER A 79 -13.60 30.78 -8.25
CA SER A 79 -14.25 29.69 -7.54
C SER A 79 -14.68 28.62 -8.54
N SER A 80 -13.83 27.61 -8.76
CA SER A 80 -14.25 26.36 -9.36
C SER A 80 -15.05 25.60 -8.31
N SER A 81 -16.38 25.77 -8.37
CA SER A 81 -17.34 24.93 -7.67
C SER A 81 -17.01 23.45 -7.91
N PRO A 82 -17.02 22.59 -6.88
CA PRO A 82 -16.88 21.16 -7.09
C PRO A 82 -18.09 20.68 -7.90
N SER A 83 -17.82 20.26 -9.14
CA SER A 83 -18.79 19.61 -10.02
C SER A 83 -19.40 18.43 -9.28
N SER A 84 -20.71 18.50 -9.01
CA SER A 84 -21.45 17.38 -8.43
C SER A 84 -21.23 16.13 -9.29
N PRO A 85 -20.89 14.97 -8.68
CA PRO A 85 -20.62 13.76 -9.44
C PRO A 85 -21.88 13.35 -10.23
N SER A 86 -21.68 13.06 -11.52
CA SER A 86 -22.72 12.54 -12.40
C SER A 86 -23.28 11.23 -11.82
N PRO A 87 -24.61 11.04 -11.73
CA PRO A 87 -25.23 9.90 -11.06
C PRO A 87 -25.04 8.54 -11.76
N ASN A 88 -24.33 8.50 -12.89
CA ASN A 88 -24.18 7.29 -13.71
C ASN A 88 -22.74 6.74 -13.78
N SER A 89 -21.82 7.22 -12.94
CA SER A 89 -20.47 6.65 -12.88
C SER A 89 -20.50 5.33 -12.08
N PRO A 90 -19.99 4.22 -12.64
CA PRO A 90 -19.97 2.95 -11.94
C PRO A 90 -19.18 3.07 -10.63
N SER A 91 -19.72 2.55 -9.53
CA SER A 91 -19.01 2.56 -8.25
C SER A 91 -17.78 1.65 -8.34
N LEU A 92 -16.60 2.24 -8.23
CA LEU A 92 -15.33 1.55 -8.29
C LEU A 92 -14.99 0.97 -6.92
N THR A 93 -14.86 -0.36 -6.84
CA THR A 93 -14.40 -1.07 -5.64
C THR A 93 -12.98 -1.55 -5.86
N THR A 94 -12.08 -1.26 -4.92
CA THR A 94 -10.69 -1.74 -4.99
C THR A 94 -10.45 -2.78 -3.91
N ILE A 95 -9.98 -3.97 -4.30
CA ILE A 95 -9.51 -5.03 -3.41
C ILE A 95 -7.99 -5.02 -3.47
N THR A 96 -7.33 -4.89 -2.31
CA THR A 96 -5.87 -4.86 -2.25
C THR A 96 -5.33 -6.12 -1.59
N ILE A 97 -4.48 -6.84 -2.31
CA ILE A 97 -3.83 -8.05 -1.86
C ILE A 97 -2.36 -7.73 -1.58
N GLY A 98 -1.83 -8.26 -0.47
CA GLY A 98 -0.41 -8.13 -0.18
C GLY A 98 0.01 -8.85 1.08
N CYS A 99 1.32 -8.96 1.29
CA CYS A 99 1.85 -9.67 2.44
C CYS A 99 1.75 -8.82 3.70
N LEU A 100 1.41 -9.48 4.82
CA LEU A 100 1.51 -8.91 6.15
C LEU A 100 2.43 -9.80 6.98
N VAL A 101 3.68 -9.37 7.14
CA VAL A 101 4.76 -10.18 7.73
C VAL A 101 4.78 -10.09 9.24
N THR A 102 4.61 -8.88 9.77
CA THR A 102 4.68 -8.62 11.20
C THR A 102 3.43 -7.88 11.67
N TYR A 103 3.09 -8.09 12.93
CA TYR A 103 2.14 -7.29 13.69
C TYR A 103 2.84 -6.77 14.96
N ILE A 104 2.31 -5.71 15.53
CA ILE A 104 2.73 -5.22 16.84
C ILE A 104 1.82 -5.89 17.87
N ASP A 105 2.40 -6.59 18.83
CA ASP A 105 1.62 -7.22 19.90
C ASP A 105 1.13 -6.20 20.93
N VAL A 106 0.45 -6.70 21.95
CA VAL A 106 -0.10 -5.90 23.06
C VAL A 106 0.99 -5.29 23.94
N GLU A 107 2.20 -5.86 23.92
CA GLU A 107 3.39 -5.34 24.58
C GLU A 107 4.16 -4.31 23.71
N GLY A 108 3.66 -4.00 22.52
CA GLY A 108 4.31 -3.07 21.58
C GLY A 108 5.50 -3.66 20.83
N GLN A 109 5.71 -4.98 20.88
CA GLN A 109 6.80 -5.67 20.21
C GLN A 109 6.38 -6.20 18.84
N PRO A 110 7.26 -6.11 17.83
CA PRO A 110 7.01 -6.70 16.53
C PRO A 110 7.10 -8.24 16.63
N LYS A 111 6.02 -8.92 16.27
CA LYS A 111 5.95 -10.38 16.17
C LYS A 111 5.58 -10.80 14.74
N PRO A 112 6.08 -11.96 14.26
CA PRO A 112 5.73 -12.45 12.94
C PRO A 112 4.26 -12.90 12.91
N THR A 113 3.53 -12.58 11.84
CA THR A 113 2.11 -12.98 11.70
C THR A 113 1.95 -14.50 11.58
N SER A 114 2.98 -15.22 11.15
CA SER A 114 3.02 -16.68 11.16
C SER A 114 2.93 -17.28 12.57
N SER A 115 3.25 -16.52 13.63
CA SER A 115 3.08 -16.96 15.02
C SER A 115 1.64 -16.84 15.53
N LEU A 116 0.75 -16.18 14.78
CA LEU A 116 -0.65 -16.04 15.17
C LEU A 116 -1.38 -17.38 15.02
N SER A 117 -2.16 -17.75 16.04
CA SER A 117 -3.15 -18.83 15.92
C SER A 117 -4.09 -18.58 14.75
N GLU A 118 -4.63 -19.64 14.14
CA GLU A 118 -5.58 -19.57 13.03
C GLU A 118 -6.82 -18.71 13.34
N LEU A 119 -7.31 -18.76 14.58
CA LEU A 119 -8.41 -17.91 15.04
C LEU A 119 -8.06 -16.41 14.91
N ASN A 120 -6.89 -16.01 15.43
CA ASN A 120 -6.42 -14.63 15.36
C ASN A 120 -6.12 -14.18 13.91
N GLN A 121 -5.61 -15.07 13.06
CA GLN A 121 -5.43 -14.77 11.63
C GLN A 121 -6.77 -14.53 10.93
N THR A 122 -7.81 -15.27 11.31
CA THR A 122 -9.17 -15.10 10.79
C THR A 122 -9.78 -13.78 11.24
N CYS A 123 -9.64 -13.42 12.51
CA CYS A 123 -10.08 -12.10 13.00
C CYS A 123 -9.33 -10.95 12.33
N LEU A 124 -8.03 -11.11 12.08
CA LEU A 124 -7.24 -10.09 11.37
C LEU A 124 -7.66 -9.95 9.91
N ARG A 125 -7.92 -11.06 9.21
CA ARG A 125 -8.49 -11.04 7.84
C ARG A 125 -9.80 -10.28 7.79
N GLN A 126 -10.70 -10.54 8.75
CA GLN A 126 -11.98 -9.85 8.82
C GLN A 126 -11.79 -8.35 9.06
N ALA A 127 -10.95 -7.97 10.03
CA ALA A 127 -10.67 -6.56 10.31
C ALA A 127 -10.09 -5.81 9.09
N LEU A 128 -9.18 -6.44 8.35
CA LEU A 128 -8.60 -5.90 7.12
C LEU A 128 -9.62 -5.76 5.98
N TRP A 129 -10.53 -6.73 5.86
CA TRP A 129 -11.61 -6.69 4.89
C TRP A 129 -12.61 -5.57 5.17
N ASP A 130 -12.98 -5.39 6.44
CA ASP A 130 -13.92 -4.36 6.87
C ASP A 130 -13.32 -2.96 6.79
N TYR A 131 -12.03 -2.83 7.06
CA TYR A 131 -11.32 -1.54 6.99
C TYR A 131 -11.21 -0.98 5.57
N GLY A 132 -11.01 -1.84 4.56
CA GLY A 132 -10.83 -1.35 3.19
C GLY A 132 -10.64 -2.43 2.13
N LYS A 133 -11.25 -3.61 2.31
CA LYS A 133 -11.15 -4.75 1.36
C LYS A 133 -9.70 -5.19 1.12
N TYR A 134 -8.93 -5.27 2.20
CA TYR A 134 -7.58 -5.80 2.18
C TYR A 134 -7.58 -7.31 2.39
N VAL A 135 -6.80 -8.03 1.59
CA VAL A 135 -6.61 -9.48 1.69
C VAL A 135 -5.15 -9.76 2.05
N PRO A 136 -4.85 -10.13 3.31
CA PRO A 136 -3.49 -10.42 3.72
C PRO A 136 -3.03 -11.78 3.18
N ILE A 137 -1.77 -11.84 2.76
CA ILE A 137 -1.03 -13.07 2.56
C ILE A 137 -0.12 -13.25 3.77
N PHE A 138 -0.33 -14.34 4.52
CA PHE A 138 0.54 -14.74 5.61
C PHE A 138 1.66 -15.62 5.05
N ILE A 139 2.90 -15.17 5.20
CA ILE A 139 4.09 -15.88 4.74
C ILE A 139 4.96 -16.12 5.96
N ASP A 140 5.53 -17.31 6.09
CA ASP A 140 6.51 -17.58 7.12
C ASP A 140 7.85 -16.87 6.83
N GLU A 141 8.64 -16.65 7.86
CA GLU A 141 9.90 -15.90 7.76
C GLU A 141 10.92 -16.56 6.83
N THR A 142 10.90 -17.89 6.71
CA THR A 142 11.82 -18.65 5.84
C THR A 142 11.49 -18.39 4.39
N THR A 143 10.21 -18.48 4.03
CA THR A 143 9.70 -18.21 2.70
C THR A 143 9.92 -16.76 2.31
N GLU A 144 9.66 -15.80 3.21
CA GLU A 144 9.93 -14.38 2.94
C GLU A 144 11.41 -14.12 2.66
N LYS A 145 12.31 -14.62 3.52
CA LYS A 145 13.75 -14.42 3.36
C LYS A 145 14.26 -14.99 2.03
N ASN A 146 13.80 -16.18 1.65
CA ASN A 146 14.24 -16.83 0.42
C ASN A 146 13.70 -16.15 -0.84
N TYR A 147 12.41 -15.79 -0.86
CA TYR A 147 11.81 -15.13 -2.03
C TYR A 147 12.26 -13.67 -2.18
N TYR A 148 12.25 -12.89 -1.10
CA TYR A 148 12.53 -11.46 -1.19
C TYR A 148 14.03 -11.16 -1.24
N ASN A 149 14.82 -11.69 -0.31
CA ASN A 149 16.26 -11.41 -0.28
C ASN A 149 17.05 -12.24 -1.28
N GLY A 150 16.59 -13.46 -1.60
CA GLY A 150 17.20 -14.30 -2.63
C GLY A 150 16.81 -13.82 -4.03
N TYR A 151 15.55 -14.04 -4.43
CA TYR A 151 15.15 -13.83 -5.82
C TYR A 151 14.95 -12.36 -6.19
N CYS A 152 14.17 -11.60 -5.41
CA CYS A 152 13.84 -10.23 -5.79
C CYS A 152 15.04 -9.28 -5.70
N LYS A 153 15.86 -9.37 -4.65
CA LYS A 153 17.04 -8.49 -4.52
C LYS A 153 18.20 -8.91 -5.41
N GLN A 154 18.52 -10.19 -5.52
CA GLN A 154 19.67 -10.61 -6.34
C GLN A 154 19.30 -10.63 -7.83
N GLY A 155 18.07 -11.01 -8.19
CA GLY A 155 17.60 -11.09 -9.58
C GLY A 155 17.41 -9.72 -10.26
N LEU A 156 16.88 -8.70 -9.56
CA LEU A 156 16.77 -7.35 -10.13
C LEU A 156 18.11 -6.60 -10.19
N LEU A 157 19.09 -6.98 -9.36
CA LEU A 157 20.46 -6.47 -9.45
C LEU A 157 21.16 -6.88 -10.77
N PHE A 158 20.76 -7.99 -11.38
CA PHE A 158 21.28 -8.39 -12.69
C PHE A 158 20.90 -7.43 -13.82
N HIS A 159 19.78 -6.71 -13.75
CA HIS A 159 19.45 -5.72 -14.79
C HIS A 159 20.38 -4.51 -14.75
N HIS A 160 20.73 -3.99 -13.57
CA HIS A 160 21.65 -2.86 -13.47
C HIS A 160 23.11 -3.24 -13.74
N LEU A 161 23.56 -4.41 -13.29
CA LEU A 161 24.93 -4.88 -13.54
C LEU A 161 25.14 -5.33 -14.99
N ALA A 162 24.18 -6.03 -15.60
CA ALA A 162 24.29 -6.42 -17.01
C ALA A 162 24.34 -5.19 -17.91
N LEU A 163 23.45 -4.20 -17.73
CA LEU A 163 23.49 -2.96 -18.49
C LEU A 163 24.82 -2.21 -18.30
N SER A 164 25.33 -2.13 -17.07
CA SER A 164 26.64 -1.50 -16.80
C SER A 164 27.81 -2.21 -17.51
N ILE A 165 27.83 -3.55 -17.54
CA ILE A 165 28.89 -4.31 -18.20
C ILE A 165 28.81 -4.17 -19.73
N TYR A 166 27.61 -4.16 -20.31
CA TYR A 166 27.41 -3.92 -21.74
C TYR A 166 27.79 -2.50 -22.15
N THR A 167 27.45 -1.48 -21.34
CA THR A 167 27.86 -0.09 -21.60
C THR A 167 29.37 0.09 -21.50
N ILE A 168 30.03 -0.50 -20.50
CA ILE A 168 31.50 -0.45 -20.36
C ILE A 168 32.18 -1.19 -21.52
N SER A 169 31.66 -2.35 -21.93
CA SER A 169 32.22 -3.13 -23.05
C SER A 169 32.09 -2.39 -24.39
N LEU A 170 30.98 -1.71 -24.64
CA LEU A 170 30.81 -0.88 -25.85
C LEU A 170 31.76 0.32 -25.85
N TYR A 171 31.93 0.98 -24.69
CA TYR A 171 32.82 2.14 -24.57
C TYR A 171 34.30 1.77 -24.75
N LEU A 172 34.73 0.62 -24.22
CA LEU A 172 36.09 0.09 -24.43
C LEU A 172 36.32 -0.35 -25.88
N PHE A 173 35.32 -0.89 -26.56
CA PHE A 173 35.44 -1.28 -27.97
C PHE A 173 35.62 -0.05 -28.90
N ASP A 174 34.87 1.03 -28.68
CA ASP A 174 35.00 2.28 -29.45
C ASP A 174 36.31 3.03 -29.19
N THR A 175 36.90 2.88 -28.00
CA THR A 175 38.15 3.58 -27.64
C THR A 175 39.41 2.86 -28.15
N VAL A 176 39.34 1.54 -28.38
CA VAL A 176 40.50 0.73 -28.79
C VAL A 176 40.60 0.56 -30.32
N LEU A 177 39.51 0.80 -31.06
CA LEU A 177 39.45 0.60 -32.51
C LEU A 177 39.40 1.89 -33.36
N ASN A 178 39.55 3.05 -32.73
CA ASN A 178 39.83 4.35 -33.38
C ASN A 178 41.19 4.87 -32.95
#